data_AF-A0A1Q4H977-F1
#
_entry.id   AF-A0A1Q4H977-F1
#
_cell.length_a   1.000
_cell.length_b   1.000
_cell.length_c   1.000
_cell.angle_alpha   90.00
_cell.angle_beta   90.00
_cell.angle_gamma   90.00
#
_symmetry.space_group_name_H-M   'P 1'
#
loop_
_entity.id
_entity.type
_entity.pdbx_description
1 polymer ?
#
loop_
_entity_poly.entity_id
_entity_poly.type
_entity_poly.pdbx_seq_one_letter_code
_entity_poly.pdbx_strand_id
1 'polypeptide(L)' 'MGIYAVTGSASGMGYETAQRLKADGHTVIGVDIKDADIVADLSTPHGRRQ' A
#
# COMPACT_ATOMS: atom_id res chain seq x y z
N MET A 1 7.70 -8.95 13.88
CA MET A 1 6.69 -7.88 13.77
C MET A 1 7.36 -6.69 13.12
N GLY A 2 6.99 -6.37 11.87
CA GLY A 2 7.54 -5.24 11.11
C GLY A 2 6.43 -4.35 10.55
N ILE A 3 6.80 -3.16 10.08
CA ILE A 3 5.90 -2.23 9.39
C ILE A 3 6.37 -2.11 7.94
N TYR A 4 5.47 -2.35 6.99
CA TYR A 4 5.77 -2.34 5.56
C TYR A 4 4.89 -1.32 4.84
N ALA A 5 5.48 -0.51 3.96
CA ALA A 5 4.73 0.28 3.00
C ALA A 5 4.57 -0.51 1.71
N VAL A 6 3.34 -0.63 1.19
CA VAL A 6 3.05 -1.35 -0.05
C VAL A 6 2.32 -0.43 -1.01
N THR A 7 2.96 -0.10 -2.14
CA THR A 7 2.32 0.66 -3.23
C THR A 7 1.54 -0.26 -4.16
N GLY A 8 0.43 0.20 -4.73
CA GLY A 8 -0.45 -0.63 -5.55
C GLY A 8 -1.23 -1.65 -4.70
N SER A 9 -1.53 -1.31 -3.44
CA SER A 9 -2.12 -2.24 -2.46
C SER A 9 -3.59 -2.58 -2.70
N ALA A 10 -4.29 -1.90 -3.59
CA ALA A 10 -5.73 -2.07 -3.80
C ALA A 10 -6.06 -3.23 -4.75
N SER A 11 -5.10 -3.73 -5.54
CA SER A 11 -5.37 -4.82 -6.48
C SER A 11 -4.13 -5.64 -6.85
N GLY A 12 -4.36 -6.77 -7.54
CA GLY A 12 -3.31 -7.58 -8.15
C GLY A 12 -2.23 -8.02 -7.16
N MET A 13 -0.96 -7.96 -7.60
CA MET A 13 0.18 -8.43 -6.81
C MET A 13 0.39 -7.64 -5.51
N GLY A 14 0.12 -6.33 -5.52
CA GLY A 14 0.31 -5.48 -4.33
C GLY A 14 -0.70 -5.83 -3.22
N TYR A 15 -1.96 -6.09 -3.60
CA TYR A 15 -2.98 -6.59 -2.68
C TYR A 15 -2.58 -7.93 -2.04
N GLU A 16 -2.22 -8.94 -2.86
CA GLU A 16 -1.84 -10.25 -2.34
C GLU A 16 -0.60 -10.19 -1.43
N THR A 17 0.38 -9.34 -1.78
CA THR A 17 1.56 -9.10 -0.95
C THR A 17 1.18 -8.46 0.39
N ALA A 18 0.31 -7.45 0.37
CA ALA A 18 -0.19 -6.81 1.60
C ALA A 18 -0.95 -7.80 2.49
N GLN A 19 -1.82 -8.63 1.90
CA GLN A 19 -2.57 -9.64 2.63
C GLN A 19 -1.65 -10.69 3.24
N ARG A 20 -0.62 -11.13 2.52
CA ARG A 20 0.35 -12.10 3.05
C ARG A 20 1.14 -11.52 4.22
N LEU A 21 1.66 -10.30 4.09
CA LEU A 21 2.39 -9.62 5.17
C LEU A 21 1.51 -9.43 6.41
N LYS A 22 0.24 -9.04 6.24
CA LYS A 22 -0.74 -8.93 7.34
C LYS A 22 -0.97 -10.30 8.01
N ALA A 23 -1.16 -11.36 7.23
CA ALA A 23 -1.38 -12.72 7.73
C ALA A 23 -0.18 -13.26 8.51
N ASP A 24 1.05 -12.89 8.11
CA ASP A 24 2.29 -13.23 8.82
C ASP A 24 2.50 -12.36 10.09
N GLY A 25 1.50 -11.56 10.47
CA GLY A 25 1.49 -10.75 11.68
C GLY A 25 2.36 -9.50 11.54
N HIS A 26 2.30 -8.83 10.39
CA HIS A 26 2.93 -7.52 10.20
C HIS A 26 1.89 -6.42 10.07
N THR A 27 2.31 -5.18 10.33
CA THR A 27 1.51 -4.01 9.98
C THR A 27 1.85 -3.59 8.55
N VAL A 28 0.82 -3.35 7.75
CA VAL A 28 0.99 -2.88 6.37
C VAL A 28 0.29 -1.53 6.25
N ILE A 29 1.00 -0.57 5.68
CA ILE A 29 0.49 0.73 5.26
C ILE A 29 0.38 0.68 3.73
N GLY A 30 -0.85 0.61 3.22
CA GLY A 30 -1.14 0.58 1.79
C GLY A 30 -1.10 1.98 1.17
N VAL A 31 -0.55 2.07 -0.04
CA VAL A 31 -0.59 3.27 -0.88
C VAL A 31 -1.17 2.89 -2.24
N ASP A 32 -2.23 3.55 -2.67
CA ASP A 32 -2.83 3.31 -3.98
C ASP A 32 -3.68 4.53 -4.40
N ILE A 33 -4.16 4.57 -5.64
CA ILE A 33 -5.04 5.63 -6.13
C ILE A 33 -6.46 5.55 -5.53
N LYS A 34 -6.81 4.43 -4.88
CA LYS A 34 -8.09 4.19 -4.19
C LYS A 34 -7.94 3.05 -3.18
N ASP A 35 -8.88 2.91 -2.25
CA ASP A 35 -8.99 1.75 -1.35
C ASP A 35 -7.68 1.38 -0.60
N ALA A 36 -6.98 2.41 -0.08
CA ALA A 36 -5.70 2.27 0.62
C ALA A 36 -5.63 3.20 1.84
N ASP A 37 -4.68 2.95 2.76
CA ASP A 37 -4.46 3.79 3.94
C ASP A 37 -4.00 5.20 3.53
N ILE A 38 -3.17 5.28 2.48
CA ILE A 38 -2.76 6.52 1.82
C ILE A 38 -3.29 6.48 0.39
N VAL A 39 -4.30 7.31 0.12
CA VAL A 39 -4.86 7.46 -1.23
C VAL A 39 -4.09 8.56 -1.97
N ALA A 40 -3.24 8.17 -2.92
CA ALA A 40 -2.36 9.07 -3.65
C ALA A 40 -2.11 8.62 -5.10
N ASP A 41 -2.09 9.59 -6.02
CA ASP A 41 -1.65 9.36 -7.40
C ASP A 41 -0.14 9.62 -7.54
N LEU A 42 0.62 8.53 -7.44
CA LEU A 42 2.09 8.55 -7.53
C LEU A 42 2.62 8.87 -8.94
N SER A 43 1.76 8.92 -9.98
CA SER A 43 2.15 9.37 -11.32
C SER A 43 2.48 10.87 -11.34
N THR A 44 1.89 11.66 -10.44
CA THR A 44 2.09 13.11 -10.36
C THR A 44 3.17 13.50 -9.35
N PRO A 45 3.91 14.60 -9.57
CA PRO A 45 4.83 15.12 -8.56
C PRO A 45 4.13 15.52 -7.25
N HIS A 46 2.86 15.94 -7.33
CA HIS A 46 2.07 16.29 -6.15
C HIS A 46 1.75 15.06 -5.30
N GLY A 47 1.23 14.00 -5.90
CA GLY A 47 0.87 12.78 -5.17
C GLY A 47 2.06 12.06 -4.53
N ARG A 48 3.29 12.25 -5.05
CA ARG A 48 4.52 11.76 -4.39
C ARG A 48 4.96 12.56 -3.16
N ARG A 49 4.35 13.73 -2.89
CA ARG A 49 4.68 14.62 -1.78
C ARG A 49 3.56 14.72 -0.72
N GLN A 50 2.45 14.02 -0.91
CA GLN A 50 1.36 13.95 0.07
C GLN A 50 1.76 13.06 1.25
#